data_AF-A0A496B1Y2-F1
#
_entry.id   AF-A0A496B1Y2-F1
#
_cell.length_a   1.000
_cell.length_b   1.000
_cell.length_c   1.000
_cell.angle_alpha   90.00
_cell.angle_beta   90.00
_cell.angle_gamma   90.00
#
_symmetry.space_group_name_H-M   'P 1'
#
loop_
_entity.id
_entity.type
_entity.pdbx_description
1 polymer ?
#
loop_
_entity_poly.entity_id
_entity_poly.type
_entity_poly.pdbx_seq_one_letter_code
_entity_poly.pdbx_strand_id
1 'polypeptide(L)'
;MDNNQASTEVYRAPAFADFKPELSAPGPTPERLEHLREHGFVIINDFVGNPWIPILREAGRRVTQACAPENVYDVIDCSKGYVHRAGENEPWAIRGLIHPAFKEPVFTEFYGSPDFTGFVESWTGAKPEDLVMTNILLWCNPRKKENRLGWHRDTTWWGTGESYFSQESRQEGPEAYSEAVERIRWKEIQEENEKRITERNGVSMFLALTDDECHELVQGSHSRWRTPLEHDVLLPQSMKDQGVPYTPSWNGTDPLPGQVAIRLKPGQALIRNGVTIHTGHCVPERERNTLSIGWSKWGGPSDEEPAVSDARFAWMLDPAVRDALPHEWMKTAWDRWAARYKLGETLEDRYAGFDIQQIKSGKVVGWQTDLERQAAAAGDKWERYQKL
;
A
#
# COMPACT_ATOMS: atom_id res chain seq x y z
N MET A 1 -32.99 -9.57 -20.40
CA MET A 1 -32.99 -10.46 -19.21
C MET A 1 -31.63 -10.30 -18.58
N ASP A 2 -31.65 -9.90 -17.32
CA ASP A 2 -30.58 -9.19 -16.62
C ASP A 2 -29.29 -10.00 -16.45
N ASN A 3 -28.20 -9.42 -16.95
CA ASN A 3 -26.83 -9.88 -16.66
C ASN A 3 -26.28 -9.24 -15.36
N ASN A 4 -27.15 -8.64 -14.55
CA ASN A 4 -26.77 -7.79 -13.41
C ASN A 4 -26.86 -8.53 -12.06
N GLN A 5 -27.12 -9.84 -12.06
CA GLN A 5 -27.25 -10.65 -10.84
C GLN A 5 -25.97 -11.42 -10.46
N ALA A 6 -25.04 -11.64 -11.38
CA ALA A 6 -23.80 -12.36 -11.08
C ALA A 6 -22.74 -11.50 -10.36
N SER A 7 -22.87 -10.16 -10.38
CA SER A 7 -21.83 -9.26 -9.87
C SER A 7 -21.97 -8.89 -8.38
N THR A 8 -23.13 -9.17 -7.76
CA THR A 8 -23.39 -8.77 -6.36
C THR A 8 -22.98 -9.82 -5.33
N GLU A 9 -22.76 -11.08 -5.71
CA GLU A 9 -22.35 -12.13 -4.76
C GLU A 9 -20.90 -12.01 -4.32
N VAL A 10 -20.06 -11.35 -5.11
CA VAL A 10 -18.62 -11.26 -4.83
C VAL A 10 -18.29 -10.07 -3.93
N TYR A 11 -19.03 -8.97 -3.99
CA TYR A 11 -18.79 -7.83 -3.10
C TYR A 11 -19.62 -7.93 -1.83
N ARG A 12 -18.97 -7.73 -0.69
CA ARG A 12 -19.69 -7.65 0.59
C ARG A 12 -20.37 -6.30 0.76
N ALA A 13 -19.83 -5.26 0.14
CA ALA A 13 -20.37 -3.92 0.29
C ALA A 13 -21.80 -3.84 -0.29
N PRO A 14 -22.79 -3.36 0.50
CA PRO A 14 -24.17 -3.24 0.04
C PRO A 14 -24.38 -2.05 -0.91
N ALA A 15 -23.36 -1.20 -1.07
CA ALA A 15 -23.42 0.03 -1.84
C ALA A 15 -22.06 0.36 -2.47
N PHE A 16 -22.08 1.22 -3.50
CA PHE A 16 -20.90 1.73 -4.17
C PHE A 16 -20.75 3.24 -3.92
N ALA A 17 -19.51 3.69 -3.84
CA ALA A 17 -19.18 5.10 -3.94
C ALA A 17 -18.57 5.37 -5.32
N ASP A 18 -19.30 6.13 -6.12
CA ASP A 18 -18.91 6.57 -7.46
C ASP A 18 -18.33 7.99 -7.42
N PHE A 19 -17.61 8.35 -8.49
CA PHE A 19 -17.18 9.72 -8.72
C PHE A 19 -18.38 10.69 -8.79
N LYS A 20 -18.23 11.86 -8.16
CA LYS A 20 -19.22 12.94 -8.12
C LYS A 20 -18.84 14.04 -9.14
N PRO A 21 -19.65 14.29 -10.19
CA PRO A 21 -19.35 15.32 -11.20
C PRO A 21 -19.13 16.73 -10.64
N GLU A 22 -19.78 17.06 -9.53
CA GLU A 22 -19.59 18.30 -8.78
C GLU A 22 -18.18 18.45 -8.18
N LEU A 23 -17.41 17.36 -8.05
CA LEU A 23 -16.01 17.34 -7.59
C LEU A 23 -15.01 17.25 -8.75
N SER A 24 -15.41 17.64 -9.97
CA SER A 24 -14.56 17.51 -11.17
C SER A 24 -13.45 18.56 -11.30
N ALA A 25 -13.54 19.69 -10.59
CA ALA A 25 -12.51 20.72 -10.65
C ALA A 25 -11.16 20.18 -10.11
N PRO A 26 -10.04 20.39 -10.82
CA PRO A 26 -8.77 19.73 -10.51
C PRO A 26 -8.12 20.25 -9.21
N GLY A 27 -7.22 19.44 -8.66
CA GLY A 27 -6.47 19.80 -7.45
C GLY A 27 -7.30 19.74 -6.15
N PRO A 28 -6.82 20.38 -5.07
CA PRO A 28 -7.40 20.29 -3.73
C PRO A 28 -8.46 21.40 -3.51
N THR A 29 -9.55 21.38 -4.28
CA THR A 29 -10.62 22.38 -4.14
C THR A 29 -11.28 22.32 -2.75
N PRO A 30 -11.88 23.41 -2.25
CA PRO A 30 -12.61 23.38 -0.99
C PRO A 30 -13.65 22.25 -0.91
N GLU A 31 -14.34 21.96 -2.00
CA GLU A 31 -15.36 20.91 -2.08
C GLU A 31 -14.75 19.51 -1.98
N ARG A 32 -13.62 19.26 -2.67
CA ARG A 32 -12.90 17.98 -2.57
C ARG A 32 -12.32 17.76 -1.17
N LEU A 33 -11.76 18.81 -0.57
CA LEU A 33 -11.23 18.76 0.79
C LEU A 33 -12.34 18.54 1.82
N GLU A 34 -13.49 19.18 1.64
CA GLU A 34 -14.64 18.97 2.52
C GLU A 34 -15.21 17.55 2.37
N HIS A 35 -15.30 17.04 1.15
CA HIS A 35 -15.70 15.65 0.92
C HIS A 35 -14.75 14.65 1.59
N LEU A 36 -13.43 14.90 1.50
CA LEU A 36 -12.40 14.12 2.18
C LEU A 36 -12.53 14.22 3.71
N ARG A 37 -12.84 15.40 4.27
CA ARG A 37 -13.08 15.59 5.71
C ARG A 37 -14.32 14.84 6.18
N GLU A 38 -15.42 14.93 5.44
CA GLU A 38 -16.71 14.35 5.82
C GLU A 38 -16.69 12.83 5.72
N HIS A 39 -16.20 12.29 4.59
CA HIS A 39 -16.35 10.87 4.27
C HIS A 39 -15.08 10.04 4.45
N GLY A 40 -13.91 10.68 4.57
CA GLY A 40 -12.62 10.00 4.74
C GLY A 40 -11.98 9.60 3.41
N PHE A 41 -12.60 9.95 2.29
CA PHE A 41 -12.07 9.73 0.95
C PHE A 41 -12.59 10.76 -0.05
N VAL A 42 -11.93 10.84 -1.21
CA VAL A 42 -12.42 11.54 -2.39
C VAL A 42 -11.96 10.79 -3.64
N ILE A 43 -12.84 10.71 -4.64
CA ILE A 43 -12.50 10.23 -5.97
C ILE A 43 -12.25 11.44 -6.86
N ILE A 44 -11.07 11.50 -7.45
CA ILE A 44 -10.67 12.55 -8.38
C ILE A 44 -10.66 11.99 -9.81
N ASN A 45 -10.83 12.86 -10.81
CA ASN A 45 -10.84 12.51 -12.23
C ASN A 45 -9.72 13.20 -13.03
N ASP A 46 -8.70 13.71 -12.35
CA ASP A 46 -7.64 14.56 -12.92
C ASP A 46 -6.80 13.86 -14.00
N PHE A 47 -6.80 12.52 -14.05
CA PHE A 47 -6.08 11.73 -15.05
C PHE A 47 -7.01 11.07 -16.07
N VAL A 48 -8.31 11.37 -16.07
CA VAL A 48 -9.25 10.83 -17.07
C VAL A 48 -8.88 11.37 -18.45
N GLY A 49 -8.67 10.47 -19.41
CA GLY A 49 -8.21 10.80 -20.76
C GLY A 49 -6.72 11.08 -20.87
N ASN A 50 -5.95 10.96 -19.79
CA ASN A 50 -4.50 11.14 -19.83
C ASN A 50 -3.84 10.00 -20.67
N PRO A 51 -2.92 10.32 -21.60
CA PRO A 51 -2.29 9.34 -22.49
C PRO A 51 -1.43 8.30 -21.77
N TRP A 52 -0.98 8.56 -20.54
CA TRP A 52 -0.25 7.59 -19.72
C TRP A 52 -1.11 6.39 -19.30
N ILE A 53 -2.42 6.57 -19.13
CA ILE A 53 -3.32 5.52 -18.60
C ILE A 53 -3.24 4.21 -19.42
N PRO A 54 -3.42 4.21 -20.76
CA PRO A 54 -3.26 2.99 -21.54
C PRO A 54 -1.84 2.42 -21.52
N ILE A 55 -0.80 3.27 -21.50
CA ILE A 55 0.61 2.84 -21.49
C ILE A 55 0.92 2.09 -20.19
N LEU A 56 0.57 2.70 -19.05
CA LEU A 56 0.75 2.13 -17.73
C LEU A 56 -0.09 0.88 -17.54
N ARG A 57 -1.31 0.83 -18.09
CA ARG A 57 -2.17 -0.37 -18.05
C ARG A 57 -1.47 -1.57 -18.68
N GLU A 58 -0.95 -1.41 -19.89
CA GLU A 58 -0.26 -2.51 -20.58
C GLU A 58 1.03 -2.92 -19.88
N ALA A 59 1.80 -1.97 -19.33
CA ALA A 59 2.95 -2.28 -18.50
C ALA A 59 2.55 -3.04 -17.23
N GLY A 60 1.47 -2.63 -16.56
CA GLY A 60 0.92 -3.31 -15.39
C GLY A 60 0.53 -4.76 -15.71
N ARG A 61 -0.13 -5.00 -16.85
CA ARG A 61 -0.47 -6.36 -17.33
C ARG A 61 0.78 -7.23 -17.51
N ARG A 62 1.82 -6.70 -18.16
CA ARG A 62 3.09 -7.42 -18.36
C ARG A 62 3.78 -7.74 -17.04
N VAL A 63 3.84 -6.79 -16.10
CA VAL A 63 4.42 -7.01 -14.76
C VAL A 63 3.62 -8.06 -13.98
N THR A 64 2.30 -7.96 -13.95
CA THR A 64 1.45 -8.96 -13.27
C THR A 64 1.63 -10.35 -13.87
N GLN A 65 1.65 -10.47 -15.19
CA GLN A 65 1.91 -11.74 -15.87
C GLN A 65 3.32 -12.26 -15.54
N ALA A 66 4.34 -11.41 -15.57
CA ALA A 66 5.71 -11.81 -15.29
C ALA A 66 5.92 -12.27 -13.84
N CYS A 67 5.19 -11.69 -12.88
CA CYS A 67 5.19 -12.09 -11.47
C CYS A 67 4.40 -13.36 -11.16
N ALA A 68 3.74 -13.97 -12.15
CA ALA A 68 3.01 -15.22 -11.99
C ALA A 68 3.92 -16.33 -11.43
N PRO A 69 3.43 -17.19 -10.52
CA PRO A 69 4.24 -18.17 -9.81
C PRO A 69 4.98 -19.15 -10.74
N GLU A 70 4.42 -19.47 -11.91
CA GLU A 70 5.05 -20.33 -12.92
C GLU A 70 6.30 -19.73 -13.56
N ASN A 71 6.44 -18.40 -13.56
CA ASN A 71 7.57 -17.71 -14.16
C ASN A 71 8.75 -17.59 -13.20
N VAL A 72 8.50 -17.60 -11.89
CA VAL A 72 9.49 -17.36 -10.83
C VAL A 72 10.28 -16.05 -11.09
N TYR A 73 11.42 -16.13 -11.81
CA TYR A 73 12.25 -15.00 -12.22
C TYR A 73 12.63 -15.00 -13.72
N ASP A 74 12.02 -15.86 -14.54
CA ASP A 74 12.43 -16.10 -15.93
C ASP A 74 12.08 -14.94 -16.87
N VAL A 75 11.05 -14.16 -16.53
CA VAL A 75 10.58 -13.01 -17.33
C VAL A 75 11.16 -11.69 -16.79
N ILE A 76 10.90 -11.43 -15.51
CA ILE A 76 11.49 -10.34 -14.74
C ILE A 76 12.09 -10.89 -13.45
N ASP A 77 13.18 -10.27 -12.99
CA ASP A 77 13.75 -10.61 -11.69
C ASP A 77 12.94 -9.92 -10.58
N CYS A 78 11.79 -10.50 -10.25
CA CYS A 78 10.89 -9.96 -9.23
C CYS A 78 11.46 -10.07 -7.80
N SER A 79 12.60 -10.75 -7.59
CA SER A 79 13.32 -10.74 -6.32
C SER A 79 13.98 -9.39 -6.01
N LYS A 80 14.11 -8.52 -7.02
CA LYS A 80 14.54 -7.12 -6.90
C LYS A 80 13.40 -6.16 -6.52
N GLY A 81 12.24 -6.70 -6.14
CA GLY A 81 11.09 -5.96 -5.65
C GLY A 81 10.53 -6.61 -4.39
N TYR A 82 9.22 -6.46 -4.19
CA TYR A 82 8.50 -7.20 -3.17
C TYR A 82 7.11 -7.55 -3.69
N VAL A 83 6.87 -8.83 -3.98
CA VAL A 83 5.60 -9.32 -4.50
C VAL A 83 4.76 -9.87 -3.34
N HIS A 84 3.62 -9.24 -3.08
CA HIS A 84 2.62 -9.80 -2.18
C HIS A 84 1.88 -10.91 -2.89
N ARG A 85 1.85 -12.08 -2.25
CA ARG A 85 1.27 -13.29 -2.82
C ARG A 85 0.14 -13.83 -1.95
N ALA A 86 -0.87 -14.39 -2.60
CA ALA A 86 -2.04 -15.01 -2.00
C ALA A 86 -1.91 -16.54 -2.11
N GLY A 87 -3.04 -17.25 -2.01
CA GLY A 87 -3.09 -18.69 -2.24
C GLY A 87 -2.44 -19.09 -3.57
N GLU A 88 -1.72 -20.21 -3.56
CA GLU A 88 -0.95 -20.71 -4.71
C GLU A 88 0.13 -19.76 -5.22
N ASN A 89 0.62 -18.84 -4.36
CA ASN A 89 1.64 -17.86 -4.69
C ASN A 89 1.23 -16.85 -5.79
N GLU A 90 -0.06 -16.71 -6.06
CA GLU A 90 -0.59 -15.74 -7.02
C GLU A 90 -0.36 -14.29 -6.52
N PRO A 91 0.15 -13.38 -7.36
CA PRO A 91 0.39 -11.99 -6.95
C PRO A 91 -0.93 -11.23 -6.76
N TRP A 92 -1.03 -10.44 -5.69
CA TRP A 92 -2.14 -9.49 -5.47
C TRP A 92 -1.67 -8.03 -5.27
N ALA A 93 -0.38 -7.83 -5.07
CA ALA A 93 0.24 -6.51 -5.09
C ALA A 93 1.74 -6.66 -5.42
N ILE A 94 2.28 -5.78 -6.26
CA ILE A 94 3.64 -5.84 -6.77
C ILE A 94 4.37 -4.52 -6.49
N ARG A 95 5.42 -4.58 -5.67
CA ARG A 95 6.37 -3.49 -5.41
C ARG A 95 7.66 -3.76 -6.17
N GLY A 96 8.41 -2.70 -6.51
CA GLY A 96 9.61 -2.79 -7.34
C GLY A 96 9.45 -2.21 -8.75
N LEU A 97 8.32 -1.57 -9.06
CA LEU A 97 7.99 -1.09 -10.42
C LEU A 97 9.02 -0.14 -11.03
N ILE A 98 9.80 0.55 -10.20
CA ILE A 98 10.84 1.50 -10.63
C ILE A 98 12.24 0.89 -10.63
N HIS A 99 12.39 -0.36 -10.21
CA HIS A 99 13.66 -1.05 -10.26
C HIS A 99 13.94 -1.48 -11.72
N PRO A 100 15.13 -1.22 -12.28
CA PRO A 100 15.42 -1.53 -13.70
C PRO A 100 15.26 -3.01 -14.06
N ALA A 101 15.42 -3.92 -13.10
CA ALA A 101 15.16 -5.36 -13.26
C ALA A 101 13.71 -5.71 -13.67
N PHE A 102 12.74 -4.82 -13.43
CA PHE A 102 11.35 -4.99 -13.86
C PHE A 102 11.15 -4.67 -15.34
N LYS A 103 12.14 -4.05 -16.01
CA LYS A 103 12.16 -3.78 -17.46
C LYS A 103 10.97 -2.95 -17.98
N GLU A 104 10.36 -2.14 -17.13
CA GLU A 104 9.21 -1.27 -17.45
C GLU A 104 9.50 0.18 -17.05
N PRO A 105 10.35 0.91 -17.80
CA PRO A 105 10.74 2.29 -17.45
C PRO A 105 9.56 3.27 -17.45
N VAL A 106 8.44 2.93 -18.09
CA VAL A 106 7.25 3.78 -18.11
C VAL A 106 6.72 4.13 -16.72
N PHE A 107 6.97 3.29 -15.70
CA PHE A 107 6.60 3.62 -14.32
C PHE A 107 7.47 4.74 -13.73
N THR A 108 8.80 4.72 -13.95
CA THR A 108 9.68 5.81 -13.52
C THR A 108 9.44 7.08 -14.31
N GLU A 109 9.20 6.94 -15.62
CA GLU A 109 8.89 8.07 -16.52
C GLU A 109 7.59 8.77 -16.09
N PHE A 110 6.51 8.03 -15.82
CA PHE A 110 5.27 8.62 -15.31
C PHE A 110 5.47 9.23 -13.92
N TYR A 111 6.19 8.56 -13.02
CA TYR A 111 6.40 9.03 -11.65
C TYR A 111 7.14 10.37 -11.57
N GLY A 112 8.01 10.65 -12.55
CA GLY A 112 8.69 11.94 -12.73
C GLY A 112 8.06 12.88 -13.77
N SER A 113 6.97 12.47 -14.42
CA SER A 113 6.36 13.23 -15.53
C SER A 113 5.72 14.54 -15.06
N PRO A 114 5.69 15.58 -15.91
CA PRO A 114 4.96 16.83 -15.62
C PRO A 114 3.49 16.63 -15.27
N ASP A 115 2.85 15.60 -15.84
CA ASP A 115 1.45 15.28 -15.56
C ASP A 115 1.26 14.86 -14.10
N PHE A 116 2.12 13.98 -13.58
CA PHE A 116 2.03 13.53 -12.21
C PHE A 116 2.60 14.57 -11.23
N THR A 117 3.77 15.13 -11.51
CA THR A 117 4.37 16.14 -10.62
C THR A 117 3.57 17.43 -10.58
N GLY A 118 2.92 17.82 -11.69
CA GLY A 118 2.02 18.97 -11.74
C GLY A 118 0.77 18.76 -10.87
N PHE A 119 0.22 17.53 -10.86
CA PHE A 119 -0.83 17.18 -9.90
C PHE A 119 -0.31 17.27 -8.45
N VAL A 120 0.87 16.71 -8.15
CA VAL A 120 1.45 16.75 -6.80
C VAL A 120 1.67 18.18 -6.34
N GLU A 121 2.24 19.05 -7.20
CA GLU A 121 2.44 20.47 -6.91
C GLU A 121 1.09 21.16 -6.67
N SER A 122 0.08 20.90 -7.50
CA SER A 122 -1.27 21.45 -7.28
C SER A 122 -1.89 21.01 -5.95
N TRP A 123 -1.69 19.75 -5.54
CA TRP A 123 -2.30 19.19 -4.33
C TRP A 123 -1.59 19.63 -3.05
N THR A 124 -0.26 19.58 -3.06
CA THR A 124 0.60 19.72 -1.88
C THR A 124 1.30 21.08 -1.80
N GLY A 125 1.41 21.79 -2.92
CA GLY A 125 2.27 22.97 -3.07
C GLY A 125 3.78 22.65 -3.11
N ALA A 126 4.18 21.37 -3.05
CA ALA A 126 5.57 20.97 -3.11
C ALA A 126 6.06 20.85 -4.55
N LYS A 127 7.22 21.44 -4.82
CA LYS A 127 7.89 21.34 -6.12
C LYS A 127 8.74 20.08 -6.18
N PRO A 128 9.11 19.58 -7.37
CA PRO A 128 9.96 18.40 -7.51
C PRO A 128 11.22 18.42 -6.64
N GLU A 129 11.85 19.59 -6.47
CA GLU A 129 13.07 19.78 -5.68
C GLU A 129 12.83 19.67 -4.16
N ASP A 130 11.58 19.74 -3.71
CA ASP A 130 11.17 19.61 -2.31
C ASP A 130 10.73 18.18 -1.95
N LEU A 131 10.69 17.25 -2.91
CA LEU A 131 10.11 15.93 -2.71
C LEU A 131 11.07 14.94 -2.03
N VAL A 132 10.49 13.97 -1.35
CA VAL A 132 11.13 12.75 -0.86
C VAL A 132 10.31 11.55 -1.34
N MET A 133 10.99 10.46 -1.70
CA MET A 133 10.31 9.28 -2.21
C MET A 133 9.34 8.68 -1.21
N THR A 134 8.25 8.12 -1.75
CA THR A 134 7.26 7.39 -0.97
C THR A 134 6.95 6.05 -1.65
N ASN A 135 5.76 5.52 -1.39
CA ASN A 135 5.31 4.25 -1.93
C ASN A 135 5.02 4.32 -3.44
N ILE A 136 5.46 3.29 -4.16
CA ILE A 136 4.94 2.92 -5.48
C ILE A 136 4.65 1.42 -5.52
N LEU A 137 3.43 1.06 -5.87
CA LEU A 137 2.90 -0.30 -5.82
C LEU A 137 1.82 -0.49 -6.89
N LEU A 138 1.84 -1.63 -7.58
CA LEU A 138 0.76 -2.06 -8.48
C LEU A 138 -0.15 -3.03 -7.73
N TRP A 139 -1.43 -2.69 -7.61
CA TRP A 139 -2.46 -3.62 -7.18
C TRP A 139 -2.94 -4.44 -8.35
N CYS A 140 -2.97 -5.77 -8.17
CA CYS A 140 -3.49 -6.73 -9.14
C CYS A 140 -4.35 -7.77 -8.44
N ASN A 141 -5.11 -8.55 -9.21
CA ASN A 141 -5.88 -9.65 -8.63
C ASN A 141 -5.17 -10.98 -8.86
N PRO A 142 -5.16 -11.87 -7.84
CA PRO A 142 -4.75 -13.24 -8.05
C PRO A 142 -5.69 -13.91 -9.04
N ARG A 143 -5.16 -14.74 -9.94
CA ARG A 143 -5.94 -15.27 -11.08
C ARG A 143 -6.93 -16.37 -10.69
N LYS A 144 -6.69 -17.06 -9.57
CA LYS A 144 -7.33 -18.35 -9.27
C LYS A 144 -8.22 -18.36 -8.03
N LYS A 145 -7.91 -17.56 -7.01
CA LYS A 145 -8.58 -17.60 -5.70
C LYS A 145 -8.79 -16.20 -5.17
N GLU A 146 -9.95 -15.98 -4.57
CA GLU A 146 -10.24 -14.74 -3.85
C GLU A 146 -9.15 -14.47 -2.81
N ASN A 147 -8.77 -13.21 -2.68
CA ASN A 147 -7.89 -12.77 -1.62
C ASN A 147 -8.50 -11.54 -0.96
N ARG A 148 -8.61 -11.57 0.36
CA ARG A 148 -9.13 -10.45 1.15
C ARG A 148 -8.16 -10.09 2.26
N LEU A 149 -8.00 -8.80 2.48
CA LEU A 149 -7.32 -8.29 3.65
C LEU A 149 -8.30 -8.23 4.83
N GLY A 150 -7.77 -8.31 6.05
CA GLY A 150 -8.55 -7.96 7.23
C GLY A 150 -8.97 -6.49 7.16
N TRP A 151 -10.10 -6.15 7.78
CA TRP A 151 -10.45 -4.75 8.01
C TRP A 151 -9.38 -4.10 8.88
N HIS A 152 -8.92 -2.91 8.49
CA HIS A 152 -7.85 -2.22 9.19
C HIS A 152 -7.92 -0.71 9.01
N ARG A 153 -7.05 -0.04 9.76
CA ARG A 153 -6.60 1.33 9.52
C ARG A 153 -5.11 1.26 9.18
N ASP A 154 -4.61 2.21 8.40
CA ASP A 154 -3.18 2.31 8.14
C ASP A 154 -2.40 2.84 9.35
N THR A 155 -3.08 3.55 10.25
CA THR A 155 -2.48 4.04 11.50
C THR A 155 -2.53 2.98 12.60
N THR A 156 -1.53 2.98 13.46
CA THR A 156 -1.57 2.20 14.70
C THR A 156 -2.49 2.87 15.71
N TRP A 157 -3.52 2.14 16.17
CA TRP A 157 -4.54 2.62 17.11
C TRP A 157 -4.29 2.18 18.57
N TRP A 158 -3.26 1.38 18.80
CA TRP A 158 -3.00 0.66 20.05
C TRP A 158 -1.55 0.90 20.49
N GLY A 159 -1.25 0.62 21.76
CA GLY A 159 0.12 0.64 22.25
C GLY A 159 0.81 1.99 22.15
N THR A 160 2.07 2.00 21.71
CA THR A 160 2.85 3.25 21.54
C THR A 160 2.33 4.14 20.40
N GLY A 161 1.47 3.63 19.51
CA GLY A 161 1.06 4.35 18.31
C GLY A 161 2.10 4.31 17.17
N GLU A 162 3.27 3.72 17.40
CA GLU A 162 4.30 3.60 16.37
C GLU A 162 3.90 2.60 15.28
N SER A 163 4.41 2.82 14.07
CA SER A 163 4.29 1.87 12.97
C SER A 163 5.11 0.62 13.27
N TYR A 164 4.60 -0.54 12.88
CA TYR A 164 5.30 -1.82 13.04
C TYR A 164 5.84 -2.33 11.71
N PHE A 165 6.94 -3.07 11.77
CA PHE A 165 7.50 -3.78 10.64
C PHE A 165 6.59 -4.94 10.22
N SER A 166 6.36 -5.10 8.92
CA SER A 166 5.51 -6.20 8.41
C SER A 166 6.06 -7.60 8.71
N GLN A 167 7.33 -7.68 9.10
CA GLN A 167 8.05 -8.88 9.51
C GLN A 167 7.83 -9.23 10.98
N GLU A 168 7.35 -8.29 11.80
CA GLU A 168 7.33 -8.41 13.26
C GLU A 168 5.91 -8.62 13.79
N SER A 169 5.81 -9.46 14.82
CA SER A 169 4.60 -9.56 15.63
C SER A 169 4.61 -8.45 16.68
N ARG A 170 3.43 -7.87 16.96
CA ARG A 170 3.27 -6.96 18.09
C ARG A 170 3.57 -7.70 19.39
N GLN A 171 4.53 -7.20 20.16
CA GLN A 171 4.96 -7.79 21.43
C GLN A 171 4.28 -7.16 22.65
N GLU A 172 3.50 -6.11 22.44
CA GLU A 172 2.80 -5.39 23.52
C GLU A 172 1.70 -6.26 24.15
N GLY A 173 1.57 -6.19 25.48
CA GLY A 173 0.59 -6.95 26.24
C GLY A 173 -0.83 -6.37 26.19
N PRO A 174 -1.82 -7.05 26.79
CA PRO A 174 -3.23 -6.62 26.80
C PRO A 174 -3.48 -5.18 27.27
N GLU A 175 -2.65 -4.67 28.18
CA GLU A 175 -2.73 -3.30 28.71
C GLU A 175 -2.55 -2.21 27.64
N ALA A 176 -1.75 -2.51 26.60
CA ALA A 176 -1.53 -1.63 25.45
C ALA A 176 -2.78 -1.49 24.56
N TYR A 177 -3.75 -2.38 24.71
CA TYR A 177 -5.04 -2.38 24.01
C TYR A 177 -6.19 -1.92 24.92
N SER A 178 -5.87 -1.33 26.07
CA SER A 178 -6.90 -0.76 26.94
C SER A 178 -7.55 0.47 26.31
N GLU A 179 -8.84 0.68 26.59
CA GLU A 179 -9.56 1.85 26.13
C GLU A 179 -8.88 3.17 26.54
N ALA A 180 -8.22 3.20 27.70
CA ALA A 180 -7.47 4.36 28.16
C ALA A 180 -6.32 4.71 27.20
N VAL A 181 -5.52 3.72 26.78
CA VAL A 181 -4.44 3.90 25.80
C VAL A 181 -5.00 4.34 24.46
N GLU A 182 -6.04 3.67 23.98
CA GLU A 182 -6.68 4.01 22.71
C GLU A 182 -7.25 5.42 22.69
N ARG A 183 -7.82 5.91 23.80
CA ARG A 183 -8.32 7.29 23.91
C ARG A 183 -7.20 8.32 23.80
N ILE A 184 -6.00 7.98 24.25
CA ILE A 184 -4.82 8.83 24.03
C ILE A 184 -4.45 8.79 22.55
N ARG A 185 -4.29 7.59 21.96
CA ARG A 185 -3.95 7.44 20.53
C ARG A 185 -4.97 8.13 19.63
N TRP A 186 -6.25 8.08 19.96
CA TRP A 186 -7.30 8.72 19.19
C TRP A 186 -7.18 10.24 19.14
N LYS A 187 -6.78 10.90 20.24
CA LYS A 187 -6.54 12.35 20.21
C LYS A 187 -5.40 12.71 19.26
N GLU A 188 -4.30 11.97 19.32
CA GLU A 188 -3.15 12.15 18.42
C GLU A 188 -3.56 11.94 16.96
N ILE A 189 -4.34 10.89 16.69
CA ILE A 189 -4.89 10.59 15.38
C ILE A 189 -5.79 11.72 14.86
N GLN A 190 -6.63 12.32 15.71
CA GLN A 190 -7.47 13.44 15.32
C GLN A 190 -6.64 14.67 14.92
N GLU A 191 -5.62 15.00 15.71
CA GLU A 191 -4.70 16.10 15.42
C GLU A 191 -3.92 15.87 14.12
N GLU A 192 -3.38 14.67 13.94
CA GLU A 192 -2.63 14.29 12.74
C GLU A 192 -3.52 14.26 11.48
N ASN A 193 -4.77 13.80 11.60
CA ASN A 193 -5.74 13.83 10.50
C ASN A 193 -6.03 15.25 10.02
N GLU A 194 -6.25 16.17 10.95
CA GLU A 194 -6.50 17.57 10.59
C GLU A 194 -5.27 18.19 9.90
N LYS A 195 -4.06 17.92 10.42
CA LYS A 195 -2.80 18.36 9.79
C LYS A 195 -2.65 17.80 8.37
N ARG A 196 -2.92 16.51 8.15
CA ARG A 196 -2.82 15.89 6.81
C ARG A 196 -3.71 16.57 5.77
N ILE A 197 -4.92 16.96 6.16
CA ILE A 197 -5.88 17.62 5.26
C ILE A 197 -5.50 19.10 5.04
N THR A 198 -5.03 19.78 6.08
CA THR A 198 -4.74 21.23 6.04
C THR A 198 -3.38 21.54 5.43
N GLU A 199 -2.33 20.84 5.84
CA GLU A 199 -0.95 21.06 5.40
C GLU A 199 -0.66 20.37 4.07
N ARG A 200 -1.26 19.19 3.82
CA ARG A 200 -1.08 18.39 2.59
C ARG A 200 0.40 18.22 2.23
N ASN A 201 1.24 17.88 3.21
CA ASN A 201 2.68 17.64 3.01
C ASN A 201 2.99 16.40 2.16
N GLY A 202 2.01 15.77 1.55
CA GLY A 202 2.17 14.67 0.63
C GLY A 202 0.83 14.23 0.07
N VAL A 203 0.88 13.42 -0.98
CA VAL A 203 -0.29 12.79 -1.55
C VAL A 203 0.06 11.36 -1.94
N SER A 204 -0.80 10.43 -1.54
CA SER A 204 -0.80 9.05 -2.01
C SER A 204 -2.20 8.76 -2.54
N MET A 205 -2.26 8.20 -3.74
CA MET A 205 -3.51 7.90 -4.42
C MET A 205 -3.52 6.47 -4.94
N PHE A 206 -4.71 5.93 -5.18
CA PHE A 206 -4.93 4.72 -5.94
C PHE A 206 -5.45 5.11 -7.32
N LEU A 207 -4.55 5.26 -8.29
CA LEU A 207 -4.85 5.61 -9.67
C LEU A 207 -5.28 4.35 -10.45
N ALA A 208 -6.56 4.30 -10.82
CA ALA A 208 -7.12 3.18 -11.56
C ALA A 208 -6.68 3.23 -13.03
N LEU A 209 -6.00 2.18 -13.48
CA LEU A 209 -5.63 2.02 -14.89
C LEU A 209 -6.71 1.26 -15.64
N THR A 210 -7.49 0.42 -14.97
CA THR A 210 -8.70 -0.26 -15.47
C THR A 210 -9.89 0.06 -14.54
N ASP A 211 -11.09 -0.47 -14.82
CA ASP A 211 -12.20 -0.38 -13.87
C ASP A 211 -11.86 -1.14 -12.57
N ASP A 212 -11.87 -0.47 -11.41
CA ASP A 212 -11.53 -1.06 -10.10
C ASP A 212 -12.69 -0.87 -9.10
N GLU A 213 -13.04 -1.95 -8.38
CA GLU A 213 -14.02 -1.96 -7.29
C GLU A 213 -13.50 -2.71 -6.05
N CYS A 214 -12.20 -3.00 -5.99
CA CYS A 214 -11.59 -3.87 -4.98
C CYS A 214 -11.28 -3.17 -3.65
N HIS A 215 -11.48 -1.85 -3.54
CA HIS A 215 -11.23 -1.11 -2.30
C HIS A 215 -12.56 -0.84 -1.60
N GLU A 216 -12.73 -1.35 -0.39
CA GLU A 216 -13.93 -1.16 0.40
C GLU A 216 -13.61 -0.35 1.66
N LEU A 217 -14.50 0.54 2.09
CA LEU A 217 -14.31 1.37 3.28
C LEU A 217 -15.61 1.67 4.02
N VAL A 218 -15.49 2.07 5.29
CA VAL A 218 -16.60 2.57 6.11
C VAL A 218 -16.54 4.10 6.14
N GLN A 219 -17.49 4.76 5.48
CA GLN A 219 -17.51 6.22 5.36
C GLN A 219 -17.56 6.91 6.73
N GLY A 220 -16.78 7.97 6.90
CA GLY A 220 -16.74 8.77 8.13
C GLY A 220 -16.09 8.08 9.34
N SER A 221 -15.60 6.85 9.20
CA SER A 221 -14.98 6.11 10.31
C SER A 221 -13.62 6.67 10.77
N HIS A 222 -13.04 7.59 10.00
CA HIS A 222 -11.79 8.30 10.31
C HIS A 222 -11.97 9.46 11.29
N SER A 223 -13.20 9.97 11.47
CA SER A 223 -13.49 11.17 12.27
C SER A 223 -14.26 10.89 13.56
N ARG A 224 -14.63 9.62 13.82
CA ARG A 224 -15.36 9.21 15.02
C ARG A 224 -14.65 8.14 15.83
N TRP A 225 -14.92 8.15 17.12
CA TRP A 225 -14.56 7.06 18.02
C TRP A 225 -15.18 5.74 17.53
N ARG A 226 -14.44 4.64 17.71
CA ARG A 226 -14.88 3.31 17.27
C ARG A 226 -16.17 2.87 17.96
N THR A 227 -17.02 2.16 17.24
CA THR A 227 -18.16 1.43 17.83
C THR A 227 -17.70 0.09 18.46
N PRO A 228 -18.53 -0.58 19.29
CA PRO A 228 -18.23 -1.92 19.76
C PRO A 228 -18.02 -2.94 18.63
N LEU A 229 -18.78 -2.82 17.54
CA LEU A 229 -18.63 -3.66 16.35
C LEU A 229 -17.27 -3.44 15.68
N GLU A 230 -16.89 -2.19 15.47
CA GLU A 230 -15.59 -1.87 14.88
C GLU A 230 -14.43 -2.29 15.79
N HIS A 231 -14.63 -2.23 17.11
CA HIS A 231 -13.65 -2.77 18.05
C HIS A 231 -13.46 -4.27 17.85
N ASP A 232 -14.54 -5.03 17.81
CA ASP A 232 -14.49 -6.48 17.58
C ASP A 232 -13.83 -6.80 16.23
N VAL A 233 -14.18 -6.07 15.18
CA VAL A 233 -13.63 -6.29 13.83
C VAL A 233 -12.12 -6.04 13.77
N LEU A 234 -11.64 -4.97 14.42
CA LEU A 234 -10.25 -4.49 14.29
C LEU A 234 -9.30 -5.06 15.35
N LEU A 235 -9.83 -5.52 16.49
CA LEU A 235 -9.01 -6.05 17.58
C LEU A 235 -8.33 -7.35 17.14
N PRO A 236 -6.99 -7.47 17.24
CA PRO A 236 -6.30 -8.70 16.86
C PRO A 236 -6.80 -9.91 17.64
N GLN A 237 -6.94 -11.06 16.96
CA GLN A 237 -7.41 -12.29 17.60
C GLN A 237 -6.54 -12.70 18.80
N SER A 238 -5.22 -12.56 18.68
CA SER A 238 -4.27 -12.84 19.78
C SER A 238 -4.52 -12.00 21.03
N MET A 239 -5.10 -10.81 20.90
CA MET A 239 -5.44 -9.93 22.02
C MET A 239 -6.79 -10.30 22.63
N LYS A 240 -7.75 -10.72 21.80
CA LYS A 240 -9.00 -11.33 22.28
C LYS A 240 -8.71 -12.58 23.12
N ASP A 241 -7.81 -13.43 22.65
CA ASP A 241 -7.42 -14.68 23.32
C ASP A 241 -6.70 -14.42 24.66
N GLN A 242 -6.00 -13.29 24.79
CA GLN A 242 -5.37 -12.84 26.03
C GLN A 242 -6.31 -12.07 26.97
N GLY A 243 -7.60 -11.94 26.61
CA GLY A 243 -8.62 -11.38 27.48
C GLY A 243 -8.81 -9.86 27.40
N VAL A 244 -8.32 -9.19 26.34
CA VAL A 244 -8.67 -7.79 26.10
C VAL A 244 -10.20 -7.67 25.95
N PRO A 245 -10.89 -6.83 26.75
CA PRO A 245 -12.34 -6.74 26.71
C PRO A 245 -12.86 -6.29 25.34
N TYR A 246 -13.81 -7.04 24.77
CA TYR A 246 -14.51 -6.69 23.54
C TYR A 246 -15.94 -7.23 23.55
N THR A 247 -16.76 -6.80 22.58
CA THR A 247 -18.13 -7.31 22.40
C THR A 247 -18.20 -8.11 21.11
N PRO A 248 -18.22 -9.46 21.17
CA PRO A 248 -18.39 -10.29 19.99
C PRO A 248 -19.70 -9.91 19.29
N SER A 249 -19.59 -9.39 18.07
CA SER A 249 -20.72 -8.81 17.35
C SER A 249 -20.61 -8.94 15.83
N TRP A 250 -19.42 -9.25 15.29
CA TRP A 250 -19.26 -9.52 13.87
C TRP A 250 -19.17 -11.02 13.58
N ASN A 251 -19.88 -11.49 12.55
CA ASN A 251 -19.84 -12.89 12.13
C ASN A 251 -18.68 -13.21 11.17
N GLY A 252 -17.81 -12.24 10.88
CA GLY A 252 -16.69 -12.39 9.95
C GLY A 252 -17.07 -12.28 8.46
N THR A 253 -18.36 -12.15 8.14
CA THR A 253 -18.86 -12.16 6.76
C THR A 253 -19.68 -10.95 6.37
N ASP A 254 -20.54 -10.47 7.24
CA ASP A 254 -21.51 -9.44 6.93
C ASP A 254 -20.84 -8.08 6.70
N PRO A 255 -21.46 -7.22 5.88
CA PRO A 255 -20.96 -5.87 5.71
C PRO A 255 -21.02 -5.07 7.00
N LEU A 256 -20.04 -4.16 7.15
CA LEU A 256 -20.05 -3.18 8.21
C LEU A 256 -21.09 -2.08 7.91
N PRO A 257 -21.73 -1.49 8.94
CA PRO A 257 -22.62 -0.35 8.74
C PRO A 257 -21.93 0.80 8.02
N GLY A 258 -22.52 1.29 6.93
CA GLY A 258 -21.95 2.37 6.12
C GLY A 258 -20.79 1.96 5.20
N GLN A 259 -20.55 0.65 5.05
CA GLN A 259 -19.59 0.11 4.09
C GLN A 259 -19.97 0.44 2.65
N VAL A 260 -18.98 0.84 1.86
CA VAL A 260 -19.08 1.03 0.41
C VAL A 260 -17.87 0.42 -0.29
N ALA A 261 -18.08 -0.09 -1.51
CA ALA A 261 -17.01 -0.37 -2.45
C ALA A 261 -16.74 0.88 -3.31
N ILE A 262 -15.48 1.27 -3.44
CA ILE A 262 -15.08 2.41 -4.27
C ILE A 262 -15.06 1.97 -5.73
N ARG A 263 -15.88 2.57 -6.59
CA ARG A 263 -15.87 2.30 -8.03
C ARG A 263 -15.05 3.37 -8.75
N LEU A 264 -13.95 2.93 -9.37
CA LEU A 264 -13.08 3.77 -10.18
C LEU A 264 -13.15 3.37 -11.65
N LYS A 265 -13.13 4.36 -12.54
CA LYS A 265 -12.88 4.22 -13.98
C LYS A 265 -11.43 4.57 -14.32
N PRO A 266 -10.89 4.13 -15.47
CA PRO A 266 -9.55 4.49 -15.91
C PRO A 266 -9.27 5.99 -15.83
N GLY A 267 -8.17 6.36 -15.16
CA GLY A 267 -7.77 7.74 -14.94
C GLY A 267 -8.46 8.43 -13.77
N GLN A 268 -9.42 7.78 -13.10
CA GLN A 268 -9.87 8.21 -11.79
C GLN A 268 -8.91 7.70 -10.71
N ALA A 269 -8.77 8.45 -9.63
CA ALA A 269 -7.96 8.05 -8.50
C ALA A 269 -8.70 8.24 -7.18
N LEU A 270 -8.50 7.29 -6.26
CA LEU A 270 -8.95 7.41 -4.88
C LEU A 270 -7.84 8.07 -4.04
N ILE A 271 -8.16 9.16 -3.37
CA ILE A 271 -7.37 9.71 -2.27
C ILE A 271 -8.15 9.44 -0.99
N ARG A 272 -7.52 8.79 -0.01
CA ARG A 272 -8.19 8.33 1.22
C ARG A 272 -7.39 8.74 2.44
N ASN A 273 -8.09 9.10 3.51
CA ASN A 273 -7.50 9.19 4.84
C ASN A 273 -7.22 7.77 5.37
N GLY A 274 -5.96 7.46 5.67
CA GLY A 274 -5.52 6.14 6.14
C GLY A 274 -6.18 5.66 7.44
N VAL A 275 -6.80 6.55 8.22
CA VAL A 275 -7.54 6.24 9.45
C VAL A 275 -8.95 5.70 9.16
N THR A 276 -9.45 5.89 7.94
CA THR A 276 -10.72 5.30 7.49
C THR A 276 -10.59 3.78 7.54
N ILE A 277 -11.53 3.12 8.23
CA ILE A 277 -11.62 1.66 8.25
C ILE A 277 -11.84 1.17 6.82
N HIS A 278 -10.98 0.27 6.36
CA HIS A 278 -10.98 -0.18 4.98
C HIS A 278 -10.44 -1.60 4.85
N THR A 279 -10.66 -2.17 3.67
CA THR A 279 -10.07 -3.45 3.26
C THR A 279 -9.86 -3.49 1.74
N GLY A 280 -9.04 -4.44 1.30
CA GLY A 280 -8.88 -4.80 -0.11
C GLY A 280 -9.49 -6.17 -0.36
N HIS A 281 -10.35 -6.25 -1.37
CA HIS A 281 -10.99 -7.49 -1.81
C HIS A 281 -10.66 -7.77 -3.28
N CYS A 282 -9.81 -8.76 -3.51
CA CYS A 282 -9.38 -9.17 -4.84
C CYS A 282 -10.26 -10.32 -5.34
N VAL A 283 -10.81 -10.14 -6.53
CA VAL A 283 -11.75 -11.07 -7.17
C VAL A 283 -11.05 -11.77 -8.33
N PRO A 284 -10.99 -13.12 -8.37
CA PRO A 284 -10.43 -13.86 -9.50
C PRO A 284 -11.12 -13.48 -10.81
N GLU A 285 -10.40 -13.62 -11.92
CA GLU A 285 -10.89 -13.34 -13.29
C GLU A 285 -11.27 -11.88 -13.58
N ARG A 286 -11.45 -11.05 -12.55
CA ARG A 286 -11.59 -9.60 -12.69
C ARG A 286 -10.22 -8.95 -12.76
N GLU A 287 -9.97 -8.22 -13.83
CA GLU A 287 -8.75 -7.41 -13.92
C GLU A 287 -8.75 -6.36 -12.81
N ARG A 288 -7.64 -6.28 -12.07
CA ARG A 288 -7.28 -5.15 -11.25
C ARG A 288 -5.92 -4.66 -11.69
N ASN A 289 -5.84 -3.35 -11.92
CA ASN A 289 -4.65 -2.71 -12.44
C ASN A 289 -4.69 -1.27 -11.92
N THR A 290 -4.19 -1.08 -10.70
CA THR A 290 -4.33 0.18 -9.96
C THR A 290 -3.01 0.53 -9.30
N LEU A 291 -2.48 1.72 -9.59
CA LEU A 291 -1.24 2.20 -9.00
C LEU A 291 -1.52 2.89 -7.67
N SER A 292 -0.96 2.35 -6.58
CA SER A 292 -0.77 3.11 -5.35
C SER A 292 0.54 3.87 -5.46
N ILE A 293 0.44 5.19 -5.64
CA ILE A 293 1.58 6.05 -6.00
C ILE A 293 1.45 7.41 -5.32
N GLY A 294 2.59 7.99 -4.96
CA GLY A 294 2.60 9.27 -4.26
C GLY A 294 3.96 9.91 -4.11
N TRP A 295 3.95 11.17 -3.72
CA TRP A 295 5.14 11.93 -3.30
C TRP A 295 4.83 12.65 -2.00
N SER A 296 5.86 12.86 -1.18
CA SER A 296 5.77 13.68 0.02
C SER A 296 6.78 14.82 -0.05
N LYS A 297 6.45 15.91 0.60
CA LYS A 297 7.37 17.00 0.90
C LYS A 297 8.40 16.52 1.90
N TRP A 298 9.66 16.82 1.63
CA TRP A 298 10.76 16.49 2.51
C TRP A 298 10.72 17.37 3.76
N GLY A 299 10.68 16.74 4.93
CA GLY A 299 10.65 17.43 6.23
C GLY A 299 12.01 17.95 6.71
N GLY A 300 13.07 17.78 5.91
CA GLY A 300 14.44 18.09 6.29
C GLY A 300 15.25 16.87 6.73
N PRO A 301 16.54 17.06 7.03
CA PRO A 301 17.39 15.99 7.54
C PRO A 301 16.92 15.54 8.92
N SER A 302 17.26 14.31 9.30
CA SER A 302 17.00 13.75 10.62
C SER A 302 18.33 13.45 11.29
N ASP A 303 18.43 13.74 12.59
CA ASP A 303 19.56 13.35 13.43
C ASP A 303 19.41 11.92 13.99
N GLU A 304 18.32 11.24 13.65
CA GLU A 304 18.08 9.85 14.05
C GLU A 304 18.98 8.90 13.24
N GLU A 305 19.46 7.85 13.90
CA GLU A 305 20.17 6.78 13.22
C GLU A 305 19.28 6.10 12.19
N PRO A 306 19.80 5.74 10.99
CA PRO A 306 19.01 5.06 9.97
C PRO A 306 18.40 3.76 10.50
N ALA A 307 17.07 3.66 10.37
CA ALA A 307 16.32 2.47 10.77
C ALA A 307 16.48 1.36 9.74
N VAL A 308 16.35 0.10 10.15
CA VAL A 308 16.22 -1.00 9.17
C VAL A 308 14.97 -0.74 8.33
N SER A 309 15.07 -0.86 7.00
CA SER A 309 13.91 -0.72 6.13
C SER A 309 13.00 -1.94 6.26
N ASP A 310 11.69 -1.71 6.30
CA ASP A 310 10.72 -2.81 6.16
C ASP A 310 10.95 -3.50 4.81
N ALA A 311 10.92 -4.84 4.74
CA ALA A 311 11.22 -5.58 3.51
C ALA A 311 10.36 -5.17 2.31
N ARG A 312 9.14 -4.65 2.55
CA ARG A 312 8.27 -4.09 1.50
C ARG A 312 8.93 -2.92 0.76
N PHE A 313 9.89 -2.25 1.38
CA PHE A 313 10.62 -1.10 0.82
C PHE A 313 12.12 -1.33 0.72
N ALA A 314 12.67 -2.39 1.32
CA ALA A 314 14.10 -2.67 1.31
C ALA A 314 14.69 -2.65 -0.11
N TRP A 315 13.98 -3.18 -1.11
CA TRP A 315 14.39 -3.14 -2.53
C TRP A 315 14.68 -1.73 -3.07
N MET A 316 14.07 -0.68 -2.52
CA MET A 316 14.34 0.70 -2.95
C MET A 316 15.75 1.15 -2.58
N LEU A 317 16.40 0.53 -1.58
CA LEU A 317 17.78 0.86 -1.21
C LEU A 317 18.81 0.39 -2.25
N ASP A 318 18.42 -0.43 -3.24
CA ASP A 318 19.36 -0.89 -4.28
C ASP A 318 19.82 0.34 -5.10
N PRO A 319 21.14 0.63 -5.18
CA PRO A 319 21.63 1.77 -5.96
C PRO A 319 21.18 1.75 -7.42
N ALA A 320 20.89 0.59 -7.99
CA ALA A 320 20.34 0.48 -9.34
C ALA A 320 18.98 1.18 -9.49
N VAL A 321 18.18 1.28 -8.42
CA VAL A 321 16.95 2.08 -8.40
C VAL A 321 17.29 3.55 -8.59
N ARG A 322 18.19 4.09 -7.76
CA ARG A 322 18.63 5.48 -7.84
C ARG A 322 19.19 5.83 -9.21
N ASP A 323 20.05 4.97 -9.75
CA ASP A 323 20.73 5.21 -11.03
C ASP A 323 19.77 5.19 -12.23
N ALA A 324 18.67 4.44 -12.13
CA ALA A 324 17.64 4.36 -13.15
C ALA A 324 16.64 5.52 -13.12
N LEU A 325 16.67 6.40 -12.11
CA LEU A 325 15.74 7.54 -12.03
C LEU A 325 16.05 8.57 -13.13
N PRO A 326 15.04 8.99 -13.93
CA PRO A 326 15.26 9.80 -15.13
C PRO A 326 15.63 11.26 -14.85
N HIS A 327 15.40 11.76 -13.64
CA HIS A 327 15.65 13.15 -13.28
C HIS A 327 16.57 13.27 -12.06
N GLU A 328 17.47 14.26 -12.06
CA GLU A 328 18.38 14.52 -10.93
C GLU A 328 17.64 14.86 -9.63
N TRP A 329 16.50 15.56 -9.72
CA TRP A 329 15.67 15.83 -8.54
C TRP A 329 15.08 14.53 -7.95
N MET A 330 14.76 13.53 -8.77
CA MET A 330 14.28 12.23 -8.28
C MET A 330 15.39 11.48 -7.54
N LYS A 331 16.63 11.55 -8.05
CA LYS A 331 17.81 10.99 -7.35
C LYS A 331 18.01 11.65 -6.00
N THR A 332 17.84 12.97 -5.93
CA THR A 332 17.87 13.71 -4.66
C THR A 332 16.72 13.29 -3.73
N ALA A 333 15.51 13.10 -4.26
CA ALA A 333 14.36 12.62 -3.49
C ALA A 333 14.57 11.18 -2.97
N TRP A 334 15.27 10.34 -3.73
CA TRP A 334 15.73 9.02 -3.31
C TRP A 334 16.79 9.14 -2.22
N ASP A 335 17.81 9.99 -2.39
CA ASP A 335 18.89 10.18 -1.42
C ASP A 335 18.33 10.60 -0.04
N ARG A 336 17.36 11.52 -0.05
CA ARG A 336 16.64 11.95 1.17
C ARG A 336 15.90 10.82 1.87
N TRP A 337 15.29 9.91 1.09
CA TRP A 337 14.59 8.75 1.63
C TRP A 337 15.60 7.72 2.16
N ALA A 338 16.59 7.35 1.34
CA ALA A 338 17.61 6.36 1.66
C ALA A 338 18.44 6.76 2.88
N ALA A 339 18.69 8.05 3.12
CA ALA A 339 19.38 8.54 4.31
C ALA A 339 18.69 8.16 5.63
N ARG A 340 17.37 7.86 5.62
CA ARG A 340 16.62 7.45 6.82
C ARG A 340 16.65 5.95 7.08
N TYR A 341 17.15 5.16 6.12
CA TYR A 341 17.02 3.72 6.15
C TYR A 341 18.33 2.99 5.84
N LYS A 342 18.44 1.76 6.34
CA LYS A 342 19.51 0.83 5.99
C LYS A 342 18.93 -0.54 5.66
N LEU A 343 19.70 -1.32 4.89
CA LEU A 343 19.34 -2.68 4.56
C LEU A 343 19.52 -3.57 5.81
N GLY A 344 18.54 -4.42 6.11
CA GLY A 344 18.65 -5.34 7.24
C GLY A 344 19.62 -6.50 7.01
N GLU A 345 19.87 -7.27 8.06
CA GLU A 345 20.91 -8.31 8.11
C GLU A 345 20.34 -9.73 7.96
N THR A 346 19.01 -9.87 7.92
CA THR A 346 18.33 -11.16 7.75
C THR A 346 17.59 -11.23 6.41
N LEU A 347 17.18 -12.44 6.00
CA LEU A 347 16.38 -12.60 4.79
C LEU A 347 15.00 -11.96 4.94
N GLU A 348 14.42 -12.04 6.14
CA GLU A 348 13.12 -11.48 6.48
C GLU A 348 13.11 -9.95 6.38
N ASP A 349 14.23 -9.29 6.68
CA ASP A 349 14.37 -7.83 6.50
C ASP A 349 14.37 -7.40 5.03
N ARG A 350 14.63 -8.33 4.10
CA ARG A 350 14.90 -8.01 2.70
C ARG A 350 13.85 -8.53 1.72
N TYR A 351 13.18 -9.63 2.06
CA TYR A 351 12.43 -10.42 1.09
C TYR A 351 11.06 -10.86 1.56
N ALA A 352 10.16 -11.09 0.59
CA ALA A 352 8.90 -11.77 0.85
C ALA A 352 9.14 -13.28 1.06
N GLY A 353 8.22 -13.95 1.75
CA GLY A 353 8.37 -15.38 2.07
C GLY A 353 8.58 -16.29 0.84
N PHE A 354 8.02 -15.95 -0.31
CA PHE A 354 8.26 -16.68 -1.57
C PHE A 354 9.73 -16.61 -2.00
N ASP A 355 10.34 -15.43 -1.96
CA ASP A 355 11.73 -15.24 -2.36
C ASP A 355 12.68 -15.89 -1.37
N ILE A 356 12.36 -15.87 -0.07
CA ILE A 356 13.08 -16.63 0.96
C ILE A 356 13.07 -18.13 0.63
N GLN A 357 11.92 -18.69 0.24
CA GLN A 357 11.83 -20.09 -0.19
C GLN A 357 12.67 -20.37 -1.43
N GLN A 358 12.67 -19.46 -2.42
CA GLN A 358 13.53 -19.58 -3.60
C GLN A 358 15.01 -19.57 -3.23
N ILE A 359 15.42 -18.69 -2.31
CA ILE A 359 16.80 -18.64 -1.80
C ILE A 359 17.16 -19.96 -1.14
N LYS A 360 16.34 -20.44 -0.19
CA LYS A 360 16.55 -21.73 0.49
C LYS A 360 16.50 -22.96 -0.44
N SER A 361 15.98 -22.81 -1.67
CA SER A 361 16.06 -23.86 -2.71
C SER A 361 17.41 -23.89 -3.45
N GLY A 362 18.33 -22.98 -3.13
CA GLY A 362 19.66 -22.86 -3.73
C GLY A 362 19.80 -21.73 -4.76
N LYS A 363 18.76 -20.90 -4.98
CA LYS A 363 18.85 -19.77 -5.92
C LYS A 363 19.51 -18.57 -5.24
N VAL A 364 20.57 -18.03 -5.84
CA VAL A 364 21.19 -16.79 -5.36
C VAL A 364 20.55 -15.62 -6.10
N VAL A 365 19.54 -14.99 -5.47
CA VAL A 365 18.72 -13.91 -6.05
C VAL A 365 18.69 -12.69 -5.13
N GLY A 366 17.94 -11.65 -5.49
CA GLY A 366 17.81 -10.43 -4.70
C GLY A 366 19.09 -9.59 -4.72
N TRP A 367 19.62 -9.29 -3.55
CA TRP A 367 20.85 -8.52 -3.36
C TRP A 367 22.13 -9.32 -3.68
N GLN A 368 22.06 -10.66 -3.65
CA GLN A 368 23.18 -11.56 -3.99
C GLN A 368 24.46 -11.32 -3.18
N THR A 369 24.32 -10.86 -1.93
CA THR A 369 25.42 -10.71 -0.97
C THR A 369 25.78 -12.07 -0.36
N ASP A 370 26.74 -12.10 0.56
CA ASP A 370 27.09 -13.32 1.29
C ASP A 370 25.89 -13.90 2.06
N LEU A 371 24.92 -13.09 2.46
CA LEU A 371 23.72 -13.53 3.17
C LEU A 371 22.92 -14.50 2.29
N GLU A 372 22.58 -14.10 1.07
CA GLU A 372 21.81 -14.93 0.16
C GLU A 372 22.62 -16.14 -0.32
N ARG A 373 23.94 -16.01 -0.50
CA ARG A 373 24.81 -17.13 -0.89
C ARG A 373 24.89 -18.21 0.20
N GLN A 374 25.07 -17.81 1.45
CA GLN A 374 25.14 -18.76 2.57
C GLN A 374 23.78 -19.39 2.85
N ALA A 375 22.70 -18.61 2.80
CA ALA A 375 21.35 -19.15 2.93
C ALA A 375 21.02 -20.14 1.81
N ALA A 376 21.39 -19.83 0.56
CA ALA A 376 21.21 -20.74 -0.57
C ALA A 376 22.02 -22.05 -0.40
N ALA A 377 23.24 -21.97 0.12
CA ALA A 377 24.06 -23.16 0.39
C ALA A 377 23.55 -24.00 1.57
N ALA A 378 23.03 -23.34 2.62
CA ALA A 378 22.49 -24.01 3.81
C ALA A 378 21.10 -24.63 3.56
N GLY A 379 20.34 -24.06 2.63
CA GLY A 379 18.98 -24.47 2.30
C GLY A 379 18.07 -24.44 3.53
N ASP A 380 17.35 -25.53 3.79
CA ASP A 380 16.43 -25.63 4.94
C ASP A 380 17.10 -25.48 6.31
N LYS A 381 18.43 -25.66 6.40
CA LYS A 381 19.19 -25.45 7.63
C LYS A 381 19.38 -23.97 7.98
N TRP A 382 19.11 -23.04 7.05
CA TRP A 382 19.12 -21.61 7.35
C TRP A 382 17.93 -21.24 8.22
N GLU A 383 18.19 -20.79 9.44
CA GLU A 383 17.16 -20.47 10.42
C GLU A 383 16.48 -19.12 10.12
N ARG A 384 15.24 -18.98 10.59
CA ARG A 384 14.48 -17.73 10.45
C ARG A 384 15.17 -16.63 11.25
N TYR A 385 15.35 -15.45 10.66
CA TYR A 385 16.10 -14.32 11.25
C TYR A 385 17.58 -14.63 11.54
N GLN A 386 18.14 -15.68 10.93
CA GLN A 386 19.57 -15.92 10.99
C GLN A 386 20.33 -14.79 10.29
N LYS A 387 21.33 -14.26 10.99
CA LYS A 387 22.30 -13.28 10.49
C LYS A 387 23.54 -14.00 9.95
N LEU A 388 24.34 -13.27 9.18
CA LEU A 388 25.68 -13.69 8.75
C LEU A 388 26.63 -13.94 9.91
#